data_AF-A0A1L8UIS8-F1
#
_entry.id   AF-A0A1L8UIS8-F1
#
_cell.length_a   1.000
_cell.length_b   1.000
_cell.length_c   1.000
_cell.angle_alpha   90.00
_cell.angle_beta   90.00
_cell.angle_gamma   90.00
#
_symmetry.space_group_name_H-M   'P 1'
#
loop_
_entity.id
_entity.type
_entity.pdbx_description
1 polymer ?
#
loop_
_entity_poly.entity_id
_entity_poly.type
_entity_poly.pdbx_seq_one_letter_code
_entity_poly.pdbx_strand_id
1 'polypeptide(L)'
;MKRILVIVLGITVLLSGSMFWNSKDVAAKEQSGTYLLGCTMRIEGKQYKWREASFGGTNRGYEINPGKYRYQLSPNPHKDPWYNKNQLKFYNQGADQIEKQANEEKWQSKGWPDTIKNITIHGIEYTLTK
;
A
#
# COMPACT_ATOMS: atom_id res chain seq x y z
N MET A 1 58.24 25.71 48.94
CA MET A 1 58.08 24.25 48.82
C MET A 1 56.96 23.79 49.75
N LYS A 2 55.82 23.35 49.19
CA LYS A 2 54.88 22.34 49.71
C LYS A 2 53.59 22.43 48.90
N ARG A 3 53.27 21.33 48.22
CA ARG A 3 52.11 21.11 47.36
C ARG A 3 50.89 20.85 48.23
N ILE A 4 49.75 21.45 47.94
CA ILE A 4 48.44 20.86 48.29
C ILE A 4 47.48 21.14 47.12
N LEU A 5 47.31 20.11 46.29
CA LEU A 5 46.33 20.01 45.23
C LEU A 5 45.02 19.57 45.89
N VAL A 6 44.00 20.43 45.92
CA VAL A 6 42.66 20.07 46.40
C VAL A 6 41.82 19.72 45.18
N ILE A 7 41.61 18.42 44.95
CA ILE A 7 40.64 17.92 43.97
C ILE A 7 39.33 17.70 44.71
N VAL A 8 38.37 18.58 44.47
CA VAL A 8 37.01 18.46 44.99
C VAL A 8 36.25 17.45 44.13
N LEU A 9 35.76 16.40 44.80
CA LEU A 9 34.75 15.47 44.34
C LEU A 9 33.44 16.21 43.99
N GLY A 10 32.99 16.06 42.75
CA GLY A 10 31.63 16.38 42.32
C GLY A 10 30.93 15.11 41.83
N ILE A 11 30.05 14.55 42.66
CA ILE A 11 29.13 13.45 42.33
C ILE A 11 27.91 14.06 41.64
N THR A 12 27.52 13.59 40.45
CA THR A 12 26.17 13.01 40.17
C THR A 12 25.93 12.80 38.67
N VAL A 13 25.61 11.54 38.35
CA VAL A 13 24.70 10.99 37.33
C VAL A 13 24.02 12.00 36.41
N LEU A 14 24.15 11.80 35.09
CA LEU A 14 23.03 11.91 34.14
C LEU A 14 23.26 10.95 32.97
N LEU A 15 22.40 9.93 32.89
CA LEU A 15 22.20 9.08 31.73
C LEU A 15 21.95 9.98 30.50
N SER A 16 22.84 9.95 29.52
CA SER A 16 22.55 10.50 28.19
C SER A 16 21.65 9.51 27.44
N GLY A 17 20.37 9.52 27.81
CA GLY A 17 19.30 9.06 26.95
C GLY A 17 19.13 10.06 25.80
N SER A 18 19.73 9.75 24.65
CA SER A 18 19.37 10.42 23.41
C SER A 18 18.07 9.80 22.91
N MET A 19 16.98 10.50 23.21
CA MET A 19 15.66 10.28 22.66
C MET A 19 15.73 10.27 21.13
N PHE A 20 15.51 9.12 20.50
CA PHE A 20 14.97 9.07 19.14
C PHE A 20 13.46 8.96 19.28
N TRP A 21 12.80 10.10 19.07
CA TRP A 21 11.36 10.26 19.14
C TRP A 21 10.77 10.01 17.75
N ASN A 22 9.69 9.22 17.73
CA ASN A 22 8.65 9.10 16.70
C ASN A 22 9.07 8.49 15.36
N SER A 23 8.41 7.42 14.93
CA SER A 23 6.98 7.53 14.64
C SER A 23 6.22 6.28 15.01
N LYS A 24 5.12 6.51 15.72
CA LYS A 24 3.98 5.62 15.95
C LYS A 24 3.89 4.53 14.88
N ASP A 25 4.19 3.30 15.26
CA ASP A 25 3.53 2.16 14.66
C ASP A 25 2.04 2.33 14.99
N VAL A 26 1.34 3.03 14.10
CA VAL A 26 -0.11 2.99 14.04
C VAL A 26 -0.41 1.54 13.71
N ALA A 27 -0.62 0.75 14.77
CA ALA A 27 -1.21 -0.57 14.69
C ALA A 27 -2.40 -0.43 13.74
N ALA A 28 -2.22 -0.93 12.52
CA ALA A 28 -3.27 -0.92 11.52
C ALA A 28 -4.40 -1.72 12.15
N LYS A 29 -5.46 -1.02 12.59
CA LYS A 29 -6.71 -1.65 12.97
C LYS A 29 -7.05 -2.57 11.81
N GLU A 30 -6.95 -3.87 12.04
CA GLU A 30 -7.41 -4.88 11.09
C GLU A 30 -8.90 -4.62 10.88
N GLN A 31 -9.21 -3.87 9.80
CA GLN A 31 -10.55 -3.79 9.30
C GLN A 31 -10.91 -5.20 8.86
N SER A 32 -11.76 -5.82 9.67
CA SER A 32 -12.50 -7.03 9.39
C SER A 32 -13.02 -6.99 7.95
N GLY A 33 -12.32 -7.71 7.11
CA GLY A 33 -12.60 -7.93 5.72
C GLY A 33 -11.75 -9.13 5.36
N THR A 34 -12.38 -10.22 4.96
CA THR A 34 -11.69 -11.46 4.58
C THR A 34 -10.83 -11.15 3.35
N TYR A 35 -9.58 -10.75 3.55
CA TYR A 35 -8.58 -10.67 2.50
C TYR A 35 -8.13 -12.09 2.21
N LEU A 36 -8.21 -12.53 0.96
CA LEU A 36 -7.58 -13.77 0.56
C LEU A 36 -6.06 -13.61 0.77
N LEU A 37 -5.43 -14.59 1.42
CA LEU A 37 -3.99 -14.63 1.62
C LEU A 37 -3.31 -14.48 0.24
N GLY A 38 -2.46 -13.45 0.08
CA GLY A 38 -1.71 -13.18 -1.15
C GLY A 38 -2.21 -12.00 -2.00
N CYS A 39 -3.37 -11.39 -1.71
CA CYS A 39 -3.81 -10.19 -2.43
C CYS A 39 -3.18 -8.91 -1.87
N THR A 40 -1.86 -8.77 -2.05
CA THR A 40 -1.10 -7.61 -1.58
C THR A 40 -0.30 -6.96 -2.70
N MET A 41 -0.01 -5.68 -2.54
CA MET A 41 0.92 -4.92 -3.39
C MET A 41 1.82 -4.04 -2.51
N ARG A 42 3.03 -3.71 -2.96
CA ARG A 42 3.97 -2.85 -2.23
C ARG A 42 4.20 -1.54 -2.98
N ILE A 43 3.58 -0.46 -2.50
CA ILE A 43 3.63 0.88 -3.11
C ILE A 43 4.45 1.79 -2.22
N GLU A 44 5.56 2.32 -2.75
CA GLU A 44 6.51 3.19 -2.07
C GLU A 44 6.96 2.59 -0.72
N GLY A 45 7.20 1.27 -0.69
CA GLY A 45 7.62 0.54 0.50
C GLY A 45 6.50 0.25 1.52
N LYS A 46 5.28 0.72 1.27
CA LYS A 46 4.11 0.45 2.10
C LYS A 46 3.29 -0.70 1.52
N GLN A 47 2.87 -1.61 2.39
CA GLN A 47 2.01 -2.72 1.99
C GLN A 47 0.56 -2.25 1.86
N TYR A 48 -0.04 -2.56 0.72
CA TYR A 48 -1.46 -2.45 0.46
C TYR A 48 -2.05 -3.84 0.28
N LYS A 49 -3.29 -4.01 0.70
CA LYS A 49 -4.12 -5.17 0.39
C LYS A 49 -5.11 -4.78 -0.68
N TRP A 50 -5.39 -5.69 -1.60
CA TRP A 50 -6.39 -5.49 -2.63
C TRP A 50 -7.38 -6.65 -2.67
N ARG A 51 -8.52 -6.44 -3.29
CA ARG A 51 -9.50 -7.49 -3.61
C ARG A 51 -10.37 -7.08 -4.80
N GLU A 52 -11.08 -8.05 -5.37
CA GLU A 52 -12.18 -7.76 -6.30
C GLU A 52 -13.21 -6.85 -5.64
N ALA A 53 -13.62 -5.80 -6.36
CA ALA A 53 -14.72 -4.93 -6.00
C ALA A 53 -15.87 -5.09 -7.00
N SER A 54 -17.10 -5.18 -6.48
CA SER A 54 -18.33 -5.18 -7.28
C SER A 54 -18.94 -3.78 -7.32
N PHE A 55 -19.39 -3.35 -8.50
CA PHE A 55 -20.03 -2.05 -8.76
C PHE A 55 -21.48 -2.20 -9.22
N GLY A 56 -22.11 -3.32 -8.87
CA GLY A 56 -23.46 -3.68 -9.33
C GLY A 56 -23.44 -4.46 -10.64
N GLY A 57 -24.39 -5.39 -10.77
CA GLY A 57 -24.46 -6.32 -11.89
C GLY A 57 -23.14 -7.08 -12.09
N THR A 58 -22.62 -7.05 -13.32
CA THR A 58 -21.35 -7.67 -13.71
C THR A 58 -20.17 -6.70 -13.69
N ASN A 59 -20.33 -5.44 -13.28
CA ASN A 59 -19.20 -4.51 -13.25
C ASN A 59 -18.25 -4.87 -12.11
N ARG A 60 -16.95 -4.92 -12.43
CA ARG A 60 -15.88 -5.38 -11.55
C ARG A 60 -14.71 -4.43 -11.50
N GLY A 61 -13.85 -4.60 -10.52
CA GLY A 61 -12.75 -3.69 -10.28
C GLY A 61 -11.93 -4.07 -9.06
N TYR A 62 -11.18 -3.11 -8.52
CA TYR A 62 -10.30 -3.28 -7.37
C TYR A 62 -10.78 -2.45 -6.19
N GLU A 63 -10.74 -3.03 -5.00
CA GLU A 63 -10.72 -2.28 -3.75
C GLU A 63 -9.32 -2.40 -3.15
N ILE A 64 -8.68 -1.27 -2.85
CA ILE A 64 -7.30 -1.18 -2.39
C ILE A 64 -7.24 -0.45 -1.04
N ASN A 65 -6.58 -1.08 -0.07
CA ASN A 65 -6.44 -0.62 1.31
C ASN A 65 -4.97 -0.60 1.74
N PRO A 66 -4.52 0.33 2.61
CA PRO A 66 -5.30 1.36 3.30
C PRO A 66 -5.68 2.53 2.38
N GLY A 67 -6.85 3.13 2.61
CA GLY A 67 -7.35 4.29 1.84
C GLY A 67 -8.71 4.09 1.19
N LYS A 68 -9.22 2.84 1.16
CA LYS A 68 -10.53 2.46 0.58
C LYS A 68 -10.71 2.94 -0.87
N TYR A 69 -9.63 2.90 -1.66
CA TYR A 69 -9.71 3.24 -3.07
C TYR A 69 -10.48 2.14 -3.79
N ARG A 70 -11.57 2.51 -4.45
CA ARG A 70 -12.36 1.59 -5.27
C ARG A 70 -12.23 2.05 -6.69
N TYR A 71 -11.83 1.19 -7.60
CA TYR A 71 -11.74 1.50 -9.02
C TYR A 71 -12.50 0.46 -9.83
N GLN A 72 -13.40 0.91 -10.69
CA GLN A 72 -14.11 0.07 -11.64
C GLN A 72 -13.28 -0.10 -12.93
N LEU A 73 -13.22 -1.34 -13.44
CA LEU A 73 -12.59 -1.68 -14.71
C LEU A 73 -13.50 -1.34 -15.90
N SER A 74 -12.91 -0.78 -16.95
CA SER A 74 -13.47 -0.63 -18.29
C SER A 74 -12.43 -1.03 -19.33
N PRO A 75 -12.73 -1.96 -20.27
CA PRO A 75 -14.01 -2.64 -20.47
C PRO A 75 -14.37 -3.58 -19.31
N ASN A 76 -15.64 -4.02 -19.25
CA ASN A 76 -16.09 -4.95 -18.21
C ASN A 76 -15.48 -6.35 -18.46
N PRO A 77 -14.72 -6.93 -17.52
CA PRO A 77 -14.01 -8.20 -17.73
C PRO A 77 -14.93 -9.42 -17.83
N HIS A 78 -16.18 -9.38 -17.35
CA HIS A 78 -17.13 -10.50 -17.53
C HIS A 78 -17.47 -10.79 -18.99
N LYS A 79 -17.22 -9.83 -19.89
CA LYS A 79 -17.38 -10.02 -21.34
C LYS A 79 -16.25 -10.84 -21.96
N ASP A 80 -15.16 -11.11 -21.24
CA ASP A 80 -14.06 -11.95 -21.67
C ASP A 80 -14.21 -13.39 -21.13
N PRO A 81 -14.36 -14.41 -22.00
CA PRO A 81 -14.41 -15.80 -21.57
C PRO A 81 -13.15 -16.28 -20.83
N TRP A 82 -11.98 -15.69 -21.13
CA TRP A 82 -10.74 -16.04 -20.45
C TRP A 82 -10.78 -15.61 -18.98
N TYR A 83 -11.22 -14.37 -18.71
CA TYR A 83 -11.42 -13.86 -17.35
C TYR A 83 -12.30 -14.81 -16.52
N ASN A 84 -13.44 -15.25 -17.07
CA ASN A 84 -14.39 -16.10 -16.36
C ASN A 84 -13.78 -17.43 -15.86
N LYS A 85 -12.72 -17.91 -16.52
CA LYS A 85 -11.98 -19.12 -16.13
C LYS A 85 -10.70 -18.84 -15.33
N ASN A 86 -10.22 -17.61 -15.32
CA ASN A 86 -8.88 -17.24 -14.83
C ASN A 86 -8.89 -16.04 -13.87
N GLN A 87 -9.99 -15.83 -13.12
CA GLN A 87 -10.19 -14.63 -12.29
C GLN A 87 -9.00 -14.30 -11.37
N LEU A 88 -8.46 -15.28 -10.64
CA LEU A 88 -7.31 -15.05 -9.76
C LEU A 88 -6.09 -14.53 -10.53
N LYS A 89 -5.79 -15.14 -11.69
CA LYS A 89 -4.66 -14.72 -12.55
C LYS A 89 -4.90 -13.34 -13.14
N PHE A 90 -6.15 -13.04 -13.53
CA PHE A 90 -6.55 -11.72 -14.02
C PHE A 90 -6.27 -10.64 -12.97
N TYR A 91 -6.74 -10.83 -11.73
CA TYR A 91 -6.57 -9.82 -10.69
C TYR A 91 -5.12 -9.65 -10.24
N ASN A 92 -4.35 -10.74 -10.19
CA ASN A 92 -2.91 -10.65 -9.91
C ASN A 92 -2.20 -9.81 -10.98
N GLN A 93 -2.45 -10.08 -12.27
CA GLN A 93 -1.83 -9.33 -13.36
C GLN A 93 -2.18 -7.83 -13.32
N GLY A 94 -3.45 -7.49 -13.06
CA GLY A 94 -3.82 -6.08 -12.95
C GLY A 94 -3.25 -5.41 -11.70
N ALA A 95 -3.19 -6.13 -10.57
CA ALA A 95 -2.53 -5.63 -9.36
C ALA A 95 -1.04 -5.34 -9.59
N ASP A 96 -0.32 -6.21 -10.32
CA ASP A 96 1.09 -6.00 -10.67
C ASP A 96 1.29 -4.73 -11.53
N GLN A 97 0.41 -4.48 -12.49
CA GLN A 97 0.44 -3.26 -13.31
C GLN A 97 0.13 -2.00 -12.49
N ILE A 98 -0.88 -2.07 -11.61
CA ILE A 98 -1.23 -0.99 -10.69
C ILE A 98 -0.04 -0.69 -9.76
N GLU A 99 0.58 -1.71 -9.17
CA GLU A 99 1.75 -1.55 -8.31
C GLU A 99 2.89 -0.85 -9.03
N LYS A 100 3.23 -1.31 -10.24
CA LYS A 100 4.27 -0.72 -11.05
C LYS A 100 4.02 0.77 -11.27
N GLN A 101 2.83 1.11 -11.78
CA GLN A 101 2.49 2.50 -12.08
C GLN A 101 2.41 3.38 -10.82
N ALA A 102 1.85 2.85 -9.74
CA ALA A 102 1.76 3.55 -8.46
C ALA A 102 3.15 3.91 -7.89
N ASN A 103 4.12 3.01 -8.06
CA ASN A 103 5.50 3.25 -7.67
C ASN A 103 6.20 4.27 -8.57
N GLU A 104 6.03 4.16 -9.90
CA GLU A 104 6.61 5.10 -10.88
C GLU A 104 6.09 6.53 -10.67
N GLU A 105 4.79 6.68 -10.49
CA GLU A 105 4.13 7.98 -10.36
C GLU A 105 4.11 8.53 -8.92
N LYS A 106 4.42 7.67 -7.94
CA LYS A 106 4.46 7.96 -6.50
C LYS A 106 3.08 8.31 -5.90
N TRP A 107 2.08 7.47 -6.12
CA TRP A 107 0.69 7.74 -5.69
C TRP A 107 0.48 7.74 -4.18
N GLN A 108 1.32 7.06 -3.40
CA GLN A 108 1.19 7.10 -1.95
C GLN A 108 1.67 8.46 -1.39
N SER A 109 2.70 9.08 -1.96
CA SER A 109 3.16 10.40 -1.52
C SER A 109 2.45 11.56 -2.23
N LYS A 110 2.03 11.40 -3.49
CA LYS A 110 1.38 12.45 -4.30
C LYS A 110 -0.14 12.37 -4.35
N GLY A 111 -0.73 11.27 -3.87
CA GLY A 111 -2.15 11.00 -3.96
C GLY A 111 -2.50 10.08 -5.12
N TRP A 112 -3.55 9.29 -4.92
CA TRP A 112 -4.06 8.34 -5.90
C TRP A 112 -4.92 9.03 -6.96
N PRO A 113 -4.67 8.79 -8.26
CA PRO A 113 -5.41 9.45 -9.35
C PRO A 113 -6.86 8.98 -9.43
N ASP A 114 -7.77 9.77 -9.99
CA ASP A 114 -9.17 9.33 -10.19
C ASP A 114 -9.34 8.36 -11.35
N THR A 115 -8.36 8.32 -12.25
CA THR A 115 -8.33 7.41 -13.38
C THR A 115 -6.93 6.84 -13.55
N ILE A 116 -6.84 5.52 -13.67
CA ILE A 116 -5.61 4.79 -13.98
C ILE A 116 -5.78 4.18 -15.37
N LYS A 117 -4.87 4.48 -16.29
CA LYS A 117 -4.95 4.07 -17.69
C LYS A 117 -3.89 3.03 -18.02
N ASN A 118 -4.06 2.34 -19.15
CA ASN A 118 -3.09 1.42 -19.72
C ASN A 118 -2.77 0.20 -18.82
N ILE A 119 -3.73 -0.24 -18.01
CA ILE A 119 -3.59 -1.46 -17.21
C ILE A 119 -3.82 -2.66 -18.12
N THR A 120 -2.75 -3.31 -18.54
CA THR A 120 -2.83 -4.44 -19.48
C THR A 120 -3.00 -5.75 -18.73
N ILE A 121 -4.10 -6.46 -18.97
CA ILE A 121 -4.39 -7.79 -18.40
C ILE A 121 -4.73 -8.73 -19.54
N HIS A 122 -4.01 -9.85 -19.64
CA HIS A 122 -4.16 -10.79 -20.76
C HIS A 122 -4.16 -10.14 -22.16
N GLY A 123 -3.34 -9.09 -22.35
CA GLY A 123 -3.23 -8.39 -23.63
C GLY A 123 -4.38 -7.42 -23.94
N ILE A 124 -5.32 -7.23 -23.02
CA ILE A 124 -6.39 -6.24 -23.13
C ILE A 124 -6.04 -5.05 -22.24
N GLU A 125 -6.13 -3.84 -22.78
CA GLU A 125 -5.95 -2.62 -22.00
C GLU A 125 -7.24 -2.25 -21.26
N TYR A 126 -7.10 -1.98 -19.97
CA TYR A 126 -8.16 -1.51 -19.09
C TYR A 126 -7.86 -0.09 -18.59
N THR A 127 -8.94 0.64 -18.40
CA THR A 127 -8.99 1.88 -17.62
C THR A 127 -9.73 1.61 -16.31
N LEU A 128 -9.18 2.11 -15.22
CA LEU A 128 -9.72 1.99 -13.87
C LEU A 128 -10.17 3.37 -13.39
N THR A 129 -11.43 3.52 -13.03
CA THR A 129 -12.01 4.82 -12.60
C THR A 129 -12.63 4.68 -11.21
N LYS A 130 -12.41 5.67 -10.34
CA LYS A 130 -12.99 5.66 -8.99
C LYS A 130 -14.51 5.79 -8.94
#